data_AF-A0A4R6FEA5-F1
#
_entry.id   AF-A0A4R6FEA5-F1
#
_cell.length_a   1.000
_cell.length_b   1.000
_cell.length_c   1.000
_cell.angle_alpha   90.00
_cell.angle_beta   90.00
_cell.angle_gamma   90.00
#
_symmetry.space_group_name_H-M   'P 1'
#
loop_
_entity.id
_entity.type
_entity.pdbx_description
1 polymer ?
#
loop_
_entity_poly.entity_id
_entity_poly.type
_entity_poly.pdbx_seq_one_letter_code
_entity_poly.pdbx_strand_id
1 'polypeptide(L)'
;MAKKLSALAGVFDDEPEAEMVPEAPRSAPEPAPSPPRKRSAGAAAAARPGKSSHPGKKPVLIHIPEDMHRTLRQLSVEEGGEPLTVVTERMLRRYLVERGHTKFAP
;
A
#
# COMPACT_ATOMS: atom_id res chain seq x y z
N MET A 1 12.20 52.47 2.51
CA MET A 1 11.30 51.52 3.21
C MET A 1 12.03 50.20 3.37
N ALA A 2 12.48 49.89 4.58
CA ALA A 2 13.36 48.77 4.86
C ALA A 2 12.64 47.70 5.71
N LYS A 3 12.55 46.49 5.12
CA LYS A 3 12.74 45.15 5.69
C LYS A 3 12.29 44.91 7.16
N LYS A 4 11.35 43.97 7.34
CA LYS A 4 11.56 42.62 7.94
C LYS A 4 10.21 42.05 8.41
N LEU A 5 9.81 40.94 7.79
CA LEU A 5 8.78 40.03 8.28
C LEU A 5 9.28 39.45 9.61
N SER A 6 8.55 39.70 10.71
CA SER A 6 8.89 39.12 12.01
C SER A 6 8.47 37.67 12.04
N ALA A 7 9.45 36.83 12.40
CA ALA A 7 9.41 35.40 12.40
C ALA A 7 8.45 34.85 13.47
N LEU A 8 7.80 33.77 13.07
CA LEU A 8 7.08 32.78 13.86
C LEU A 8 8.02 32.16 14.92
N ALA A 9 8.34 32.93 15.96
CA ALA A 9 9.05 32.46 17.14
C ALA A 9 8.03 31.90 18.14
N GLY A 10 7.92 30.58 18.22
CA GLY A 10 7.17 29.92 19.30
C GLY A 10 6.35 28.71 18.86
N VAL A 11 6.99 27.67 18.30
CA VAL A 11 6.37 26.33 18.16
C VAL A 11 7.39 25.18 18.19
N PHE A 12 8.54 25.39 18.81
CA PHE A 12 9.43 24.30 19.20
C PHE A 12 9.93 24.59 20.62
N ASP A 13 8.98 24.55 21.55
CA ASP A 13 9.23 24.40 22.97
C ASP A 13 8.61 23.05 23.35
N ASP A 14 9.43 22.01 23.28
CA ASP A 14 9.26 20.76 24.04
C ASP A 14 10.61 20.04 23.94
N GLU A 15 11.54 20.44 24.82
CA GLU A 15 12.72 19.65 25.12
C GLU A 15 12.33 18.65 26.22
N PRO A 16 12.42 17.33 26.01
CA PRO A 16 12.26 16.40 27.12
C PRO A 16 13.55 16.39 27.94
N GLU A 17 13.51 17.13 29.04
CA GLU A 17 14.53 17.17 30.10
C GLU A 17 14.83 15.74 30.61
N ALA A 18 16.11 15.39 30.55
CA ALA A 18 16.64 14.14 31.06
C ALA A 18 16.63 14.15 32.59
N GLU A 19 15.60 13.56 33.21
CA GLU A 19 15.67 13.17 34.62
C GLU A 19 16.09 11.71 34.78
N MET A 20 17.32 11.57 35.24
CA MET A 20 18.02 10.35 35.59
C MET A 20 17.68 10.02 37.06
N VAL A 21 17.04 8.87 37.34
CA VAL A 21 16.98 8.29 38.70
C VAL A 21 17.40 6.81 38.62
N PRO A 22 18.43 6.38 39.36
CA PRO A 22 18.89 5.00 39.34
C PRO A 22 18.19 4.17 40.42
N GLU A 23 17.51 3.09 40.02
CA GLU A 23 17.23 1.96 40.92
C GLU A 23 17.58 0.65 40.18
N ALA A 24 18.52 -0.09 40.75
CA ALA A 24 18.98 -1.40 40.28
C ALA A 24 18.62 -2.45 41.35
N PRO A 25 18.85 -3.75 41.10
CA PRO A 25 18.33 -4.58 40.02
C PRO A 25 17.65 -5.83 40.60
N ARG A 26 16.59 -6.39 40.01
CA ARG A 26 16.33 -7.84 40.12
C ARG A 26 15.26 -8.39 39.17
N SER A 27 15.62 -9.55 38.62
CA SER A 27 14.80 -10.55 37.94
C SER A 27 14.48 -10.33 36.46
N ALA A 28 15.48 -10.63 35.63
CA ALA A 28 15.26 -11.50 34.46
C ALA A 28 15.68 -12.93 34.88
N PRO A 29 15.01 -14.01 34.43
CA PRO A 29 14.79 -14.23 33.00
C PRO A 29 13.43 -14.86 32.66
N GLU A 30 12.75 -14.31 31.66
CA GLU A 30 11.96 -15.17 30.76
C GLU A 30 11.92 -14.54 29.36
N PRO A 31 12.51 -15.18 28.33
CA PRO A 31 12.33 -14.74 26.97
C PRO A 31 10.89 -15.09 26.57
N ALA A 32 9.99 -14.10 26.66
CA ALA A 32 8.67 -14.22 26.08
C ALA A 32 8.83 -14.58 24.58
N PRO A 33 8.17 -15.65 24.09
CA PRO A 33 8.25 -16.01 22.68
C PRO A 33 7.69 -14.85 21.86
N SER A 34 8.55 -14.27 21.03
CA SER A 34 8.17 -13.24 20.07
C SER A 34 6.99 -13.76 19.23
N PRO A 35 5.90 -13.00 19.05
CA PRO A 35 4.87 -13.41 18.11
C PRO A 35 5.53 -13.54 16.73
N PRO A 36 5.18 -14.57 15.94
CA PRO A 36 5.78 -14.75 14.64
C PRO A 36 5.53 -13.47 13.84
N ARG A 37 6.62 -12.77 13.53
CA ARG A 37 6.66 -11.66 12.60
C ARG A 37 6.12 -12.21 11.30
N LYS A 38 4.82 -11.99 11.05
CA LYS A 38 4.16 -12.36 9.81
C LYS A 38 4.93 -11.62 8.73
N ARG A 39 5.86 -12.31 8.09
CA ARG A 39 6.29 -11.96 6.73
C ARG A 39 4.99 -11.83 5.99
N SER A 40 4.68 -10.61 5.56
CA SER A 40 3.61 -10.32 4.63
C SER A 40 3.94 -11.06 3.34
N ALA A 41 3.70 -12.38 3.35
CA ALA A 41 3.43 -13.15 2.17
C ALA A 41 2.32 -12.39 1.47
N GLY A 42 2.63 -11.93 0.27
CA GLY A 42 1.80 -11.04 -0.51
C GLY A 42 0.34 -11.43 -0.34
N ALA A 43 -0.45 -10.46 0.12
CA ALA A 43 -1.89 -10.59 0.20
C ALA A 43 -2.42 -10.81 -1.22
N ALA A 44 -2.40 -12.05 -1.67
CA ALA A 44 -3.33 -12.55 -2.65
C ALA A 44 -4.68 -12.50 -1.94
N ALA A 45 -5.27 -11.30 -1.93
CA ALA A 45 -6.63 -11.09 -1.47
C ALA A 45 -7.49 -12.14 -2.18
N ALA A 46 -8.15 -12.98 -1.40
CA ALA A 46 -9.05 -13.99 -1.92
C ALA A 46 -10.14 -13.27 -2.73
N ALA A 47 -9.96 -13.23 -4.05
CA ALA A 47 -10.93 -12.66 -4.95
C ALA A 47 -12.22 -13.47 -4.81
N ARG A 48 -13.32 -12.78 -4.51
CA ARG A 48 -14.67 -13.37 -4.54
C ARG A 48 -14.85 -14.08 -5.89
N PRO A 49 -15.55 -15.24 -5.95
CA PRO A 49 -15.76 -15.96 -7.20
C PRO A 49 -16.74 -15.20 -8.09
N GLY A 50 -16.25 -14.12 -8.71
CA GLY A 50 -16.86 -13.51 -9.87
C GLY A 50 -16.60 -14.38 -11.10
N LYS A 51 -17.44 -14.24 -12.12
CA LYS A 51 -17.23 -14.89 -13.43
C LYS A 51 -15.82 -14.55 -13.92
N SER A 52 -14.91 -15.52 -13.88
CA SER A 52 -13.56 -15.34 -14.38
C SER A 52 -13.64 -14.96 -15.84
N SER A 53 -13.07 -13.81 -16.22
CA SER A 53 -13.04 -13.35 -17.60
C SER A 53 -12.26 -14.30 -18.53
N HIS A 54 -11.47 -15.21 -17.96
CA HIS A 54 -10.61 -16.14 -18.69
C HIS A 54 -10.70 -17.55 -18.09
N PRO A 55 -11.80 -18.28 -18.36
CA PRO A 55 -11.92 -19.66 -17.90
C PRO A 55 -10.81 -20.53 -18.50
N GLY A 56 -10.17 -21.36 -17.67
CA GLY A 56 -9.12 -22.29 -18.08
C GLY A 56 -7.72 -21.70 -18.21
N LYS A 57 -7.52 -20.38 -18.00
CA LYS A 57 -6.18 -19.77 -17.97
C LYS A 57 -5.69 -19.58 -16.54
N LYS A 58 -4.40 -19.77 -16.33
CA LYS A 58 -3.74 -19.51 -15.03
C LYS A 58 -3.61 -17.99 -14.80
N PRO A 59 -3.79 -17.51 -13.56
CA PRO A 59 -3.55 -16.11 -13.24
C PRO A 59 -2.08 -15.76 -13.46
N VAL A 60 -1.82 -14.57 -13.98
CA VAL A 60 -0.46 -14.04 -14.18
C VAL A 60 -0.12 -13.11 -13.03
N LEU A 61 1.01 -13.37 -12.38
CA LEU A 61 1.54 -12.48 -11.34
C LEU A 61 2.44 -11.44 -11.99
N ILE A 62 2.10 -10.17 -11.81
CA ILE A 62 2.88 -9.03 -12.30
C ILE A 62 3.36 -8.22 -11.12
N HIS A 63 4.62 -7.81 -11.15
CA HIS A 63 5.17 -6.89 -10.17
C HIS A 63 4.88 -5.46 -10.62
N ILE A 64 4.18 -4.72 -9.76
CA ILE A 64 3.84 -3.31 -9.95
C ILE A 64 4.43 -2.57 -8.76
N PRO A 65 5.18 -1.47 -8.97
CA PRO A 65 5.73 -0.70 -7.86
C PRO A 65 4.59 -0.07 -7.04
N GLU A 66 4.87 0.21 -5.77
CA GLU A 66 3.84 0.54 -4.78
C GLU A 66 3.10 1.84 -5.10
N ASP A 67 3.80 2.82 -5.68
CA ASP A 67 3.22 4.08 -6.16
C ASP A 67 2.13 3.84 -7.22
N MET A 68 2.43 3.05 -8.24
CA MET A 68 1.47 2.68 -9.27
C MET A 68 0.33 1.84 -8.69
N HIS A 69 0.63 0.94 -7.76
CA HIS A 69 -0.38 0.10 -7.13
C HIS A 69 -1.35 0.88 -6.23
N ARG A 70 -0.90 1.99 -5.61
CA ARG A 70 -1.80 2.94 -4.92
C ARG A 70 -2.75 3.61 -5.89
N THR A 71 -2.27 4.09 -7.03
CA THR A 71 -3.12 4.70 -8.07
C THR A 71 -4.17 3.71 -8.58
N LEU A 72 -3.80 2.45 -8.81
CA LEU A 72 -4.75 1.41 -9.24
C LEU A 72 -5.84 1.13 -8.18
N ARG A 73 -5.50 1.14 -6.89
CA ARG A 73 -6.49 1.01 -5.81
C ARG A 73 -7.44 2.19 -5.76
N GLN A 74 -6.92 3.40 -5.97
CA GLN A 74 -7.74 4.62 -6.01
C GLN A 74 -8.75 4.56 -7.17
N LEU A 75 -8.30 4.22 -8.38
CA LEU A 75 -9.16 4.04 -9.55
C LEU A 75 -10.24 2.97 -9.31
N SER A 76 -9.88 1.87 -8.64
CA SER A 76 -10.82 0.81 -8.27
C SER A 76 -11.96 1.31 -7.37
N VAL A 77 -11.67 2.21 -6.42
CA VAL A 77 -12.70 2.83 -5.57
C VAL A 77 -13.62 3.75 -6.39
N GLU A 78 -13.04 4.53 -7.30
CA GLU A 78 -13.77 5.45 -8.18
C GLU A 78 -14.72 4.72 -9.15
N GLU A 79 -14.31 3.56 -9.67
CA GLU A 79 -15.13 2.71 -10.54
C GLU A 79 -16.19 1.88 -9.77
N GLY A 80 -16.42 2.16 -8.49
CA GLY A 80 -17.45 1.49 -7.68
C GLY A 80 -16.94 0.31 -6.84
N GLY A 81 -15.65 0.28 -6.54
CA GLY A 81 -15.02 -0.79 -5.73
C GLY A 81 -14.80 -2.08 -6.52
N GLU A 82 -14.67 -2.02 -7.84
CA GLU A 82 -14.34 -3.18 -8.66
C GLU A 82 -12.99 -3.77 -8.24
N PRO A 83 -12.81 -5.10 -8.22
CA PRO A 83 -11.52 -5.69 -7.86
C PRO A 83 -10.45 -5.24 -8.86
N LEU A 84 -9.23 -5.00 -8.36
CA LEU A 84 -8.10 -4.52 -9.18
C LEU A 84 -7.84 -5.40 -10.41
N THR A 85 -8.13 -6.70 -10.32
CA THR A 85 -8.01 -7.64 -11.45
C THR A 85 -8.91 -7.27 -12.62
N VAL A 86 -10.11 -6.73 -12.38
CA VAL A 86 -11.06 -6.34 -13.43
C VAL A 86 -10.68 -4.99 -14.03
N VAL A 87 -10.30 -4.02 -13.19
CA VAL A 87 -9.83 -2.70 -13.63
C VAL A 87 -8.59 -2.85 -14.52
N THR A 88 -7.57 -3.58 -14.03
CA THR A 88 -6.33 -3.80 -14.79
C THR A 88 -6.58 -4.60 -16.07
N GLU A 89 -7.49 -5.57 -16.06
CA GLU A 89 -7.89 -6.28 -17.27
C GLU A 89 -8.52 -5.34 -18.31
N ARG A 90 -9.47 -4.49 -17.90
CA ARG A 90 -10.13 -3.53 -18.79
C ARG A 90 -9.11 -2.57 -19.42
N MET A 91 -8.16 -2.06 -18.62
CA MET A 91 -7.06 -1.22 -19.12
C MET A 91 -6.18 -1.96 -20.12
N LEU A 92 -5.80 -3.21 -19.82
CA LEU A 92 -5.00 -4.03 -20.72
C LEU A 92 -5.71 -4.30 -22.05
N ARG A 93 -7.02 -4.61 -22.01
CA ARG A 93 -7.81 -4.80 -23.24
C ARG A 93 -7.86 -3.54 -24.09
N ARG A 94 -8.11 -2.37 -23.48
CA ARG A 94 -8.08 -1.08 -24.19
C ARG A 94 -6.72 -0.82 -24.85
N TYR A 95 -5.64 -1.00 -24.09
CA TYR A 95 -4.28 -0.85 -24.61
C TYR A 95 -3.99 -1.81 -25.78
N LEU A 96 -4.42 -3.07 -25.68
CA LEU A 96 -4.25 -4.06 -26.74
C LEU A 96 -5.03 -3.67 -28.01
N VAL A 97 -6.26 -3.18 -27.88
CA VAL A 97 -7.06 -2.69 -29.00
C VAL A 97 -6.40 -1.50 -29.68
N GLU A 98 -5.90 -0.52 -28.92
CA GLU A 98 -5.14 0.63 -29.45
C GLU A 98 -3.89 0.20 -30.22
N ARG A 99 -3.26 -0.91 -29.81
CA ARG A 99 -2.10 -1.52 -30.49
C ARG A 99 -2.49 -2.37 -31.70
N GLY A 100 -3.77 -2.45 -32.05
CA GLY A 100 -4.29 -3.21 -33.20
C GLY A 100 -4.64 -4.67 -32.90
N HIS A 101 -4.60 -5.10 -31.63
CA HIS A 101 -5.01 -6.46 -31.24
C HIS A 101 -6.53 -6.53 -31.02
N THR A 102 -7.29 -6.62 -32.10
CA THR A 102 -8.77 -6.62 -32.12
C THR A 102 -9.41 -7.88 -31.52
N LYS A 103 -8.64 -8.93 -31.24
CA LYS A 103 -9.11 -10.16 -30.56
C LYS A 103 -9.62 -9.91 -29.14
N PHE A 104 -9.29 -8.74 -28.57
CA PHE A 104 -9.61 -8.34 -27.20
C PHE A 104 -10.55 -7.13 -27.13
N ALA A 105 -11.21 -6.81 -28.25
CA ALA A 105 -12.23 -5.77 -28.29
C ALA A 105 -13.34 -6.05 -27.24
N PRO A 106 -13.88 -5.00 -26.60
CA PRO A 106 -14.83 -5.11 -25.50
C PRO A 106 -16.13 -5.84 -25.90
#